data_AF-A0A9X8VHP0-F1
#
_entry.id   AF-A0A9X8VHP0-F1
#
_cell.length_a   1.000
_cell.length_b   1.000
_cell.length_c   1.000
_cell.angle_alpha   90.00
_cell.angle_beta   90.00
_cell.angle_gamma   90.00
#
_symmetry.space_group_name_H-M   'P 1'
#
loop_
_entity.id
_entity.type
_entity.pdbx_description
1 polymer ?
#
loop_
_entity_poly.entity_id
_entity_poly.type
_entity_poly.pdbx_seq_one_letter_code
_entity_poly.pdbx_strand_id
1 'polypeptide(L)'
;PGDEHALSQSELLNQTAEITGLLDDMHAADLADLLEALPQDERMALWRLVGNSKRGQTLVEVAEPVWDSLIEEMSDKDLLKAIKTL
;
A
#
# COMPACT_ATOMS: atom_id res chain seq x y z
N PRO A 1 22.56 12.71 -23.60
CA PRO A 1 22.53 12.97 -22.14
C PRO A 1 21.51 12.02 -21.51
N GLY A 2 21.93 10.78 -21.26
CA GLY A 2 21.10 9.75 -20.64
C GLY A 2 21.18 9.89 -19.13
N ASP A 3 20.05 9.71 -18.46
CA ASP A 3 19.86 9.92 -17.03
C ASP A 3 20.96 9.27 -16.18
N GLU A 4 21.69 10.11 -15.47
CA GLU A 4 22.91 9.77 -14.72
C GLU A 4 22.62 9.00 -13.41
N HIS A 5 21.34 8.71 -13.14
CA HIS A 5 20.83 8.14 -11.90
C HIS A 5 19.73 7.07 -12.10
N ALA A 6 19.72 6.35 -13.23
CA ALA A 6 18.86 5.17 -13.33
C ALA A 6 19.37 4.10 -12.36
N LEU A 7 18.59 3.83 -11.30
CA LEU A 7 18.88 2.77 -10.34
C LEU A 7 19.00 1.43 -11.08
N SER A 8 19.99 0.63 -10.70
CA SER A 8 20.10 -0.74 -11.20
C SER A 8 18.89 -1.56 -10.75
N GLN A 9 18.56 -2.61 -11.51
CA GLN A 9 17.47 -3.53 -11.14
C GLN A 9 17.66 -4.11 -9.73
N SER A 10 18.90 -4.41 -9.33
CA SER A 10 19.21 -4.88 -7.98
C SER A 10 18.94 -3.83 -6.90
N GLU A 11 19.24 -2.56 -7.16
CA GLU A 11 18.99 -1.47 -6.20
C GLU A 11 17.49 -1.21 -6.04
N LEU A 12 16.74 -1.21 -7.14
CA LEU A 12 15.28 -1.08 -7.12
C LEU A 12 14.62 -2.21 -6.30
N LEU A 13 15.06 -3.45 -6.50
CA LEU A 13 14.57 -4.60 -5.74
C LEU A 13 14.88 -4.47 -4.26
N ASN A 14 16.09 -4.01 -3.91
CA ASN A 14 16.50 -3.83 -2.52
C ASN A 14 15.68 -2.72 -1.82
N GLN A 15 15.51 -1.58 -2.47
CA GLN A 15 14.68 -0.49 -1.94
C GLN A 15 13.22 -0.91 -1.78
N THR A 16 12.68 -1.63 -2.77
CA THR A 16 11.30 -2.15 -2.68
C THR A 16 11.16 -3.11 -1.50
N ALA A 17 12.13 -4.00 -1.30
CA ALA A 17 12.12 -4.94 -0.17
C ALA A 17 12.20 -4.21 1.18
N GLU A 18 13.02 -3.17 1.29
CA GLU A 18 13.12 -2.32 2.48
C GLU A 18 11.79 -1.62 2.78
N ILE A 19 11.16 -1.02 1.77
CA ILE A 19 9.84 -0.39 1.91
C ILE A 19 8.80 -1.41 2.37
N THR A 20 8.74 -2.59 1.74
CA THR A 20 7.79 -3.65 2.13
C THR A 20 8.00 -4.08 3.58
N GLY A 21 9.26 -4.21 4.03
CA GLY A 21 9.56 -4.52 5.43
C GLY A 21 9.05 -3.45 6.40
N LEU A 22 9.24 -2.17 6.08
CA LEU A 22 8.71 -1.05 6.87
C LEU A 22 7.18 -1.07 6.93
N LEU A 23 6.53 -1.37 5.81
CA LEU A 23 5.07 -1.49 5.74
C LEU A 23 4.53 -2.64 6.58
N ASP A 24 5.26 -3.76 6.65
CA ASP A 24 4.87 -4.94 7.44
C ASP A 24 4.91 -4.70 8.96
N ASP A 25 5.76 -3.79 9.43
CA ASP A 25 5.83 -3.42 10.85
C ASP A 25 4.91 -2.24 11.23
N MET A 26 4.43 -1.48 10.25
CA MET A 26 3.59 -0.29 10.46
C MET A 26 2.18 -0.62 10.97
N HIS A 27 1.62 0.21 11.87
CA HIS A 27 0.22 0.06 12.27
C HIS A 27 -0.74 0.40 11.12
N ALA A 28 -1.94 -0.20 11.16
CA ALA A 28 -2.95 0.01 10.13
C ALA A 28 -3.39 1.48 10.00
N ALA A 29 -3.50 2.19 11.13
CA ALA A 29 -3.84 3.62 11.17
C ALA A 29 -2.73 4.49 10.58
N ASP A 30 -1.47 4.26 10.93
CA ASP A 30 -0.34 5.00 10.37
C ASP A 30 -0.21 4.78 8.85
N LEU A 31 -0.49 3.56 8.38
CA LEU A 31 -0.53 3.25 6.95
C LEU A 31 -1.71 3.93 6.25
N ALA A 32 -2.86 4.06 6.92
CA ALA A 32 -4.00 4.80 6.39
C ALA A 32 -3.68 6.29 6.22
N ASP A 33 -3.12 6.91 7.26
CA ASP A 33 -2.67 8.31 7.23
C ASP A 33 -1.68 8.56 6.08
N LEU A 34 -0.73 7.63 5.87
CA LEU A 34 0.24 7.70 4.79
C LEU A 34 -0.43 7.60 3.41
N LEU A 35 -1.36 6.66 3.22
CA LEU A 35 -2.08 6.49 1.96
C LEU A 35 -2.90 7.75 1.61
N GLU A 36 -3.54 8.37 2.61
CA GLU A 36 -4.33 9.60 2.42
C GLU A 36 -3.47 10.81 2.05
N ALA A 37 -2.27 10.89 2.61
CA ALA A 37 -1.33 11.97 2.34
C ALA A 37 -0.68 11.90 0.94
N LEU A 38 -0.63 10.71 0.33
CA LEU A 38 -0.02 10.50 -0.97
C LEU A 38 -0.96 10.90 -2.13
N PRO A 39 -0.42 11.47 -3.23
CA PRO A 39 -1.15 11.57 -4.48
C PRO A 39 -1.48 10.19 -5.04
N GLN A 40 -2.42 10.13 -5.99
CA GLN A 40 -3.05 8.88 -6.42
C GLN A 40 -2.03 7.84 -6.92
N ASP A 41 -1.08 8.25 -7.76
CA ASP A 41 -0.14 7.30 -8.37
C ASP A 41 0.80 6.69 -7.33
N GLU A 42 1.34 7.50 -6.41
CA GLU A 42 2.19 7.05 -5.31
C GLU A 42 1.42 6.20 -4.31
N ARG A 43 0.17 6.58 -3.99
CA ARG A 43 -0.72 5.81 -3.12
C ARG A 43 -0.96 4.42 -3.69
N MET A 44 -1.29 4.31 -4.97
CA MET A 44 -1.54 3.03 -5.62
C MET A 44 -0.26 2.19 -5.75
N ALA A 45 0.89 2.82 -5.98
CA ALA A 45 2.18 2.13 -5.96
C ALA A 45 2.47 1.53 -4.57
N LEU A 46 2.27 2.31 -3.50
CA LEU A 46 2.46 1.84 -2.13
C LEU A 46 1.46 0.75 -1.76
N TRP A 47 0.18 0.92 -2.11
CA TRP A 47 -0.87 -0.07 -1.84
C TRP A 47 -0.57 -1.44 -2.43
N ARG A 48 0.03 -1.49 -3.61
CA ARG A 48 0.45 -2.73 -4.26
C ARG A 48 1.56 -3.48 -3.51
N LEU A 49 2.32 -2.79 -2.66
CA LEU A 49 3.34 -3.39 -1.78
C LEU A 49 2.75 -3.88 -0.45
N VAL A 50 1.60 -3.37 -0.03
CA VAL A 50 0.94 -3.78 1.22
C VAL A 50 0.40 -5.21 1.06
N GLY A 51 0.83 -6.11 1.95
CA GLY A 51 0.36 -7.49 1.98
C GLY A 51 -1.14 -7.63 2.25
N ASN A 52 -1.79 -8.60 1.60
CA ASN A 52 -3.25 -8.78 1.65
C ASN A 52 -3.83 -8.93 3.08
N SER A 53 -3.06 -9.48 4.03
CA SER A 53 -3.49 -9.60 5.43
C SER A 53 -3.69 -8.25 6.11
N LYS A 54 -2.86 -7.25 5.76
CA LYS A 54 -2.88 -5.91 6.35
C LYS A 54 -3.88 -4.99 5.65
N ARG A 55 -4.07 -5.16 4.33
CA ARG A 55 -5.02 -4.36 3.53
C ARG A 55 -6.41 -4.25 4.16
N GLY A 56 -6.93 -5.36 4.69
CA GLY A 56 -8.25 -5.35 5.31
C GLY A 56 -8.33 -4.50 6.60
N GLN A 57 -7.29 -4.51 7.42
CA GLN A 57 -7.22 -3.68 8.64
C GLN A 57 -7.03 -2.21 8.28
N THR A 58 -6.17 -1.93 7.29
CA THR A 58 -5.96 -0.56 6.79
C THR A 58 -7.23 0.03 6.20
N LEU A 59 -8.01 -0.75 5.43
CA LEU A 59 -9.25 -0.26 4.81
C LEU A 59 -10.29 0.22 5.84
N VAL A 60 -10.27 -0.34 7.06
CA VAL A 60 -11.15 0.11 8.16
C VAL A 60 -10.77 1.51 8.67
N GLU A 61 -9.48 1.85 8.61
CA GLU A 61 -8.93 3.10 9.14
C GLU A 61 -8.93 4.24 8.10
N VAL A 62 -8.87 3.90 6.81
CA VAL A 62 -8.82 4.88 5.71
C VAL A 62 -10.17 5.61 5.54
N ALA A 63 -10.12 6.89 5.20
CA ALA A 63 -11.27 7.71 4.87
C ALA A 63 -11.96 7.29 3.56
N GLU A 64 -13.30 7.36 3.54
CA GLU A 64 -14.16 6.96 2.42
C GLU A 64 -13.72 7.48 1.03
N PRO A 65 -13.26 8.74 0.85
CA PRO A 65 -12.85 9.25 -0.46
C PRO A 65 -11.70 8.48 -1.14
N VAL A 66 -10.97 7.66 -0.39
CA VAL A 66 -9.83 6.89 -0.89
C VAL A 66 -10.22 5.44 -1.22
N TRP A 67 -11.37 4.96 -0.74
CA TRP A 67 -11.78 3.56 -0.80
C TRP A 67 -11.87 3.01 -2.22
N ASP A 68 -12.52 3.72 -3.14
CA ASP A 68 -12.79 3.23 -4.50
C ASP A 68 -11.51 2.71 -5.16
N SER A 69 -10.45 3.53 -5.16
CA SER A 69 -9.16 3.16 -5.75
C SER A 69 -8.46 1.99 -5.05
N LEU A 70 -8.60 1.86 -3.72
CA LEU A 70 -7.95 0.78 -2.97
C LEU A 70 -8.68 -0.55 -3.14
N ILE A 71 -10.02 -0.51 -3.18
CA ILE A 71 -10.90 -1.67 -3.33
C ILE A 71 -10.74 -2.29 -4.72
N GLU A 72 -10.54 -1.49 -5.76
CA GLU A 72 -10.29 -1.97 -7.14
C GLU A 72 -9.08 -2.93 -7.23
N GLU A 73 -8.10 -2.80 -6.33
CA GLU A 73 -6.92 -3.68 -6.27
C GLU A 73 -7.07 -4.84 -5.26
N MET A 74 -8.26 -5.05 -4.70
CA MET A 74 -8.57 -6.13 -3.77
C MET A 74 -9.48 -7.19 -4.40
N SER A 75 -9.24 -8.45 -4.05
CA SER A 75 -10.19 -9.52 -4.41
C SER A 75 -11.41 -9.52 -3.49
N ASP A 76 -12.56 -10.02 -3.96
CA ASP A 76 -13.77 -10.22 -3.15
C ASP A 76 -13.46 -10.95 -1.82
N LYS A 77 -12.53 -11.90 -1.86
CA LYS A 77 -12.10 -12.67 -0.69
C LYS A 77 -11.38 -11.79 0.33
N ASP A 78 -10.57 -10.84 -0.11
CA ASP A 78 -9.84 -9.94 0.77
C ASP A 78 -10.78 -8.89 1.37
N LEU A 79 -11.74 -8.39 0.60
CA LEU A 79 -12.81 -7.50 1.08
C LEU A 79 -13.68 -8.19 2.15
N LEU A 80 -14.11 -9.44 1.89
CA LEU A 80 -14.86 -10.22 2.87
C LEU A 80 -14.08 -10.49 4.16
N LYS A 81 -12.74 -10.60 4.07
CA LYS A 81 -11.91 -10.72 5.28
C LYS A 81 -11.86 -9.41 6.04
N ALA A 82 -11.69 -8.27 5.36
CA ALA A 82 -11.66 -6.95 5.98
C ALA A 82 -12.91 -6.71 6.83
N ILE A 83 -14.09 -6.96 6.24
CA ILE A 83 -15.39 -6.74 6.89
C ILE A 83 -15.63 -7.70 8.08
N LYS A 84 -15.07 -8.92 8.05
CA LYS A 84 -15.22 -9.89 9.15
C LYS A 84 -14.45 -9.52 10.42
N THR A 85 -13.53 -8.57 10.33
CA THR A 85 -12.69 -8.11 11.44
C THR A 85 -13.29 -6.90 12.18
N LEU A 86 -14.43 -6.39 11.70
CA LEU A 86 -15.28 -5.38 12.35
C LEU A 86 -16.25 -6.06 13.33
#